data_AF-A0A5C4L5C4-F1
#
_entry.id   AF-A0A5C4L5C4-F1
#
_cell.length_a   1.000
_cell.length_b   1.000
_cell.length_c   1.000
_cell.angle_alpha   90.00
_cell.angle_beta   90.00
_cell.angle_gamma   90.00
#
_symmetry.space_group_name_H-M   'P 1'
#
loop_
_entity.id
_entity.type
_entity.pdbx_description
1 polymer ?
#
loop_
_entity_poly.entity_id
_entity_poly.type
_entity_poly.pdbx_seq_one_letter_code
_entity_poly.pdbx_strand_id
1 'polypeptide(L)'
;MSLAAEIEDGIRTLAAISSTPGALTRLAFTPEMAVANETVAGRMRDAGMGSRLDGAGNVVGRYESEPPGGRALLLGSHLDTVGDAGRYDGILGVVTAIACVAAAGGSRSRSR
;
A
#
# COMPACT_ATOMS: atom_id res chain seq x y z
N MET A 1 -5.37 2.75 -16.28
CA MET A 1 -5.84 4.10 -15.90
C MET A 1 -4.63 5.03 -16.01
N SER A 2 -4.72 6.33 -15.66
CA SER A 2 -3.47 7.07 -15.38
C SER A 2 -2.94 6.66 -14.00
N LEU A 3 -1.63 6.80 -13.77
CA LEU A 3 -1.01 6.50 -12.47
C LEU A 3 -1.68 7.30 -11.33
N ALA A 4 -2.01 8.58 -11.59
CA ALA A 4 -2.72 9.43 -10.63
C ALA A 4 -4.11 8.87 -10.30
N ALA A 5 -4.83 8.34 -11.28
CA ALA A 5 -6.15 7.76 -11.06
C ALA A 5 -6.09 6.46 -10.24
N GLU A 6 -5.04 5.65 -10.42
CA GLU A 6 -4.79 4.44 -9.63
C GLU A 6 -4.44 4.77 -8.18
N ILE A 7 -3.64 5.82 -7.97
CA ILE A 7 -3.30 6.34 -6.63
C ILE A 7 -4.56 6.86 -5.92
N GLU A 8 -5.37 7.70 -6.59
CA GLU A 8 -6.60 8.24 -5.99
C GLU A 8 -7.62 7.13 -5.68
N ASP A 9 -7.70 6.10 -6.51
CA ASP A 9 -8.52 4.92 -6.22
C ASP A 9 -8.07 4.17 -4.96
N GLY A 10 -6.75 3.97 -4.82
CA GLY A 10 -6.16 3.39 -3.61
C GLY A 10 -6.49 4.20 -2.36
N ILE A 11 -6.37 5.52 -2.44
CA ILE A 11 -6.70 6.44 -1.35
C ILE A 11 -8.17 6.33 -0.97
N ARG A 12 -9.10 6.39 -1.94
CA ARG A 12 -10.54 6.28 -1.66
C ARG A 12 -10.90 4.93 -1.04
N THR A 13 -10.32 3.84 -1.56
CA THR A 13 -10.55 2.49 -1.04
C THR A 13 -10.11 2.41 0.42
N LEU A 14 -8.91 2.88 0.74
CA LEU A 14 -8.39 2.83 2.10
C LEU A 14 -9.09 3.81 3.05
N ALA A 15 -9.53 4.96 2.57
CA ALA A 15 -10.28 5.94 3.37
C ALA A 15 -11.69 5.46 3.72
N ALA A 16 -12.28 4.53 2.96
CA ALA A 16 -13.57 3.92 3.28
C ALA A 16 -13.50 2.89 4.43
N ILE A 17 -12.29 2.48 4.83
CA ILE A 17 -12.07 1.52 5.91
C ILE A 17 -11.89 2.31 7.21
N SER A 18 -12.98 2.54 7.92
CA SER A 18 -12.99 3.30 9.18
C SER A 18 -13.96 2.72 10.21
N SER A 19 -13.60 2.90 11.48
CA SER A 19 -14.44 2.59 12.64
C SER A 19 -15.50 3.66 12.93
N THR A 20 -15.46 4.81 12.24
CA THR A 20 -16.37 5.94 12.48
C THR A 20 -17.15 6.27 11.21
N PRO A 21 -18.47 6.07 11.16
CA PRO A 21 -19.27 6.43 10.00
C PRO A 21 -19.14 7.92 9.66
N GLY A 22 -18.82 8.23 8.40
CA GLY A 22 -18.69 9.60 7.91
C GLY A 22 -17.37 10.31 8.24
N ALA A 23 -16.46 9.67 8.97
CA ALA A 23 -15.13 10.19 9.29
C ALA A 23 -14.06 9.12 9.02
N LEU A 24 -12.78 9.50 8.98
CA LEU A 24 -11.68 8.55 8.89
C LEU A 24 -11.00 8.40 10.25
N THR A 25 -11.36 7.33 10.94
CA THR A 25 -10.69 6.82 12.14
C THR A 25 -10.29 5.37 11.90
N ARG A 26 -9.00 5.06 11.98
CA ARG A 26 -8.45 3.70 11.92
C ARG A 26 -7.22 3.61 12.82
N LEU A 27 -7.42 3.21 14.07
CA LEU A 27 -6.31 3.09 15.03
C LEU A 27 -5.50 1.81 14.80
N ALA A 28 -4.24 1.79 15.23
CA ALA A 28 -3.40 0.61 15.18
C ALA A 28 -4.03 -0.58 15.92
N PHE A 29 -3.80 -1.80 15.41
CA PHE A 29 -4.27 -3.07 16.00
C PHE A 29 -5.80 -3.21 16.15
N THR A 30 -6.57 -2.46 15.37
CA THR A 30 -8.03 -2.60 15.27
C THR A 30 -8.44 -3.54 14.13
N PRO A 31 -9.69 -4.06 14.10
CA PRO A 31 -10.23 -4.80 12.96
C PRO A 31 -10.11 -4.04 11.64
N GLU A 32 -10.33 -2.72 11.65
CA GLU A 32 -10.21 -1.85 10.49
C GLU A 32 -8.77 -1.77 9.98
N MET A 33 -7.79 -1.75 10.89
CA MET A 33 -6.38 -1.86 10.52
C MET A 33 -6.07 -3.21 9.88
N ALA A 34 -6.65 -4.30 10.37
CA ALA A 34 -6.48 -5.62 9.77
C ALA A 34 -7.06 -5.68 8.33
N VAL A 35 -8.23 -5.08 8.11
CA VAL A 35 -8.84 -4.97 6.76
C VAL A 35 -7.99 -4.09 5.85
N ALA A 36 -7.45 -2.98 6.35
CA ALA A 36 -6.55 -2.11 5.58
C ALA A 36 -5.25 -2.81 5.21
N ASN A 37 -4.65 -3.56 6.14
CA ASN A 37 -3.46 -4.38 5.89
C ASN A 37 -3.72 -5.42 4.80
N GLU A 38 -4.84 -6.16 4.85
CA GLU A 38 -5.16 -7.15 3.81
C GLU A 38 -5.44 -6.48 2.46
N THR A 39 -6.11 -5.32 2.45
CA THR A 39 -6.34 -4.53 1.23
C THR A 39 -5.03 -4.11 0.58
N VAL A 40 -4.08 -3.63 1.37
CA VAL A 40 -2.74 -3.25 0.91
C VAL A 40 -1.95 -4.47 0.44
N ALA A 41 -2.02 -5.59 1.16
CA ALA A 41 -1.37 -6.84 0.77
C ALA A 41 -1.89 -7.33 -0.59
N GLY A 42 -3.20 -7.25 -0.83
CA GLY A 42 -3.82 -7.53 -2.13
C GLY A 42 -3.24 -6.66 -3.24
N ARG A 43 -3.24 -5.34 -3.05
CA ARG A 43 -2.67 -4.38 -4.02
C ARG A 43 -1.18 -4.62 -4.28
N MET A 44 -0.42 -5.04 -3.26
CA MET A 44 0.97 -5.42 -3.43
C MET A 44 1.13 -6.65 -4.33
N ARG A 45 0.30 -7.69 -4.13
CA ARG A 45 0.29 -8.88 -4.98
C ARG A 45 -0.08 -8.55 -6.42
N ASP A 46 -1.07 -7.69 -6.63
CA ASP A 46 -1.48 -7.22 -7.97
C ASP A 46 -0.35 -6.47 -8.69
N ALA A 47 0.52 -5.78 -7.93
CA ALA A 47 1.72 -5.12 -8.44
C ALA A 47 2.93 -6.07 -8.64
N GLY A 48 2.74 -7.39 -8.48
CA GLY A 48 3.79 -8.39 -8.69
C GLY A 48 4.74 -8.59 -7.50
N MET A 49 4.38 -8.12 -6.30
CA MET A 49 5.16 -8.36 -5.08
C MET A 49 4.70 -9.61 -4.33
N GLY A 50 5.63 -10.26 -3.63
CA GLY A 50 5.26 -11.12 -2.50
C GLY A 50 4.82 -10.25 -1.32
N SER A 51 3.69 -10.56 -0.68
CA SER A 51 3.16 -9.81 0.47
C SER A 51 3.13 -10.67 1.74
N ARG A 52 3.47 -10.11 2.90
CA ARG A 52 3.27 -10.75 4.20
C ARG A 52 2.96 -9.73 5.30
N LEU A 53 2.40 -10.19 6.39
CA LEU A 53 2.37 -9.47 7.67
C LEU A 53 3.57 -9.94 8.52
N ASP A 54 4.35 -9.02 9.07
CA ASP A 54 5.45 -9.37 9.97
C ASP A 54 5.01 -9.45 11.45
N GLY A 55 5.93 -9.87 12.32
CA GLY A 55 5.65 -10.04 13.76
C GLY A 55 5.39 -8.72 14.52
N ALA A 56 5.66 -7.56 13.91
CA ALA A 56 5.33 -6.26 14.48
C ALA A 56 3.99 -5.71 13.96
N GLY A 57 3.34 -6.41 13.04
CA GLY A 57 2.07 -6.00 12.43
C GLY A 57 2.21 -5.12 11.20
N ASN A 58 3.41 -5.01 10.61
CA ASN A 58 3.60 -4.29 9.35
C ASN A 58 3.16 -5.18 8.18
N VAL A 59 2.41 -4.60 7.23
CA VAL A 59 2.24 -5.21 5.91
C VAL A 59 3.43 -4.86 5.03
N VAL A 60 4.11 -5.88 4.51
CA VAL A 60 5.35 -5.71 3.75
C VAL A 60 5.23 -6.41 2.40
N GLY A 61 5.36 -5.62 1.34
CA GLY A 61 5.51 -6.09 -0.04
C GLY A 61 6.98 -6.15 -0.42
N ARG A 62 7.41 -7.22 -1.06
CA ARG A 62 8.76 -7.38 -1.60
C ARG A 62 8.71 -7.71 -3.08
N TYR A 63 9.33 -6.84 -3.88
CA TYR A 63 9.67 -7.11 -5.27
C TYR A 63 11.14 -7.52 -5.31
N GLU A 64 11.45 -8.72 -5.80
CA GLU A 64 12.83 -9.19 -5.91
C GLU A 64 13.52 -8.54 -7.12
N SER A 65 14.79 -8.17 -6.93
CA SER A 65 15.65 -7.78 -8.04
C SER A 65 16.11 -9.00 -8.83
N GLU A 66 16.43 -8.79 -10.10
CA GLU A 66 17.14 -9.77 -10.91
C GLU A 66 18.47 -9.17 -11.39
N PRO A 67 19.64 -9.73 -10.99
CA PRO A 67 19.82 -10.88 -10.11
C PRO A 67 19.48 -10.59 -8.62
N PRO A 68 19.23 -11.61 -7.80
CA PRO A 68 18.97 -11.44 -6.38
C PRO A 68 20.23 -11.03 -5.59
N GLY A 69 20.04 -10.51 -4.38
CA GLY A 69 21.13 -10.18 -3.44
C GLY A 69 21.55 -8.71 -3.41
N GLY A 70 20.86 -7.83 -4.15
CA GLY A 70 21.04 -6.38 -4.07
C GLY A 70 20.57 -5.79 -2.74
N ARG A 71 20.97 -4.54 -2.46
CA ARG A 71 20.44 -3.77 -1.33
C ARG A 71 18.97 -3.44 -1.55
N ALA A 72 18.14 -3.57 -0.51
CA ALA A 72 16.74 -3.21 -0.58
C ALA A 72 16.54 -1.69 -0.51
N LEU A 73 15.72 -1.15 -1.41
CA LEU A 73 15.12 0.18 -1.26
C LEU A 73 13.77 0.02 -0.57
N LEU A 74 13.60 0.68 0.58
CA LEU A 74 12.33 0.66 1.31
C LEU A 74 11.52 1.91 0.94
N LEU A 75 10.28 1.69 0.54
CA LEU A 75 9.27 2.72 0.29
C LEU A 75 8.04 2.37 1.13
N GLY A 76 7.44 3.35 1.78
CA GLY A 76 6.28 3.12 2.61
C GLY A 76 5.87 4.35 3.41
N SER A 77 4.88 4.16 4.26
CA SER A 77 4.37 5.11 5.23
C SER A 77 3.49 4.35 6.23
N HIS A 78 2.50 4.97 6.84
CA HIS A 78 1.58 4.34 7.79
C HIS A 78 0.15 4.20 7.23
N LEU A 79 -0.63 3.31 7.83
CA LEU A 79 -2.05 3.11 7.49
C LEU A 79 -2.97 3.49 8.65
N ASP A 80 -2.50 3.48 9.89
CA ASP A 80 -3.26 4.00 11.00
C ASP A 80 -3.46 5.51 10.87
N THR A 81 -4.52 6.00 11.50
CA THR A 81 -4.91 7.41 11.48
C THR A 81 -5.22 7.88 12.90
N VAL A 82 -5.27 9.19 13.07
CA VAL A 82 -5.95 9.79 14.22
C VAL A 82 -7.47 9.78 14.02
N GLY A 83 -8.24 10.25 15.01
CA GLY A 83 -9.69 10.44 14.86
C GLY A 83 -10.01 11.57 13.87
N ASP A 84 -11.00 11.32 13.01
CA ASP A 84 -11.45 12.27 11.97
C ASP A 84 -10.29 12.83 11.10
N ALA A 85 -9.40 11.94 10.68
CA ALA A 85 -8.22 12.27 9.92
C ALA A 85 -8.52 12.64 8.46
N GLY A 86 -7.59 13.34 7.82
CA GLY A 86 -7.58 13.51 6.38
C GLY A 86 -7.18 12.21 5.66
N ARG A 87 -7.73 11.99 4.45
CA ARG A 87 -7.50 10.75 3.68
C ARG A 87 -6.10 10.54 3.11
N TYR A 88 -5.26 11.57 3.14
CA TYR A 88 -3.94 11.55 2.48
C TYR A 88 -2.81 11.18 3.43
N ASP A 89 -2.92 11.54 4.71
CA ASP A 89 -1.86 11.31 5.70
C ASP A 89 -1.61 9.80 5.86
N GLY A 90 -0.35 9.40 5.77
CA GLY A 90 0.08 8.00 5.67
C GLY A 90 -0.29 7.30 4.35
N ILE A 91 -1.59 7.21 4.06
CA ILE A 91 -2.17 6.42 2.97
C ILE A 91 -1.54 6.76 1.61
N LEU A 92 -1.34 8.05 1.32
CA LEU A 92 -0.74 8.50 0.05
C LEU A 92 0.64 7.87 -0.17
N GLY A 93 1.47 7.82 0.87
CA GLY A 93 2.82 7.26 0.78
C GLY A 93 2.79 5.75 0.48
N VAL A 94 1.88 5.02 1.12
CA VAL A 94 1.73 3.57 0.90
C VAL A 94 1.25 3.28 -0.53
N VAL A 95 0.18 3.94 -0.98
CA VAL A 95 -0.35 3.66 -2.33
C VAL A 95 0.61 4.11 -3.44
N THR A 96 1.33 5.21 -3.22
CA THR A 96 2.32 5.70 -4.19
C THR A 96 3.50 4.75 -4.28
N ALA A 97 3.97 4.19 -3.16
CA ALA A 97 5.02 3.18 -3.15
C ALA A 97 4.64 1.95 -3.99
N ILE A 98 3.42 1.43 -3.82
CA ILE A 98 2.92 0.29 -4.60
C ILE A 98 2.81 0.65 -6.08
N ALA A 99 2.26 1.83 -6.39
CA ALA A 99 2.10 2.31 -7.76
C ALA A 99 3.46 2.49 -8.47
N CYS A 100 4.49 2.97 -7.76
CA CYS A 100 5.86 3.06 -8.26
C CYS A 100 6.42 1.67 -8.63
N VAL A 101 6.23 0.67 -7.76
CA VAL A 101 6.66 -0.71 -8.06
C VAL A 101 5.89 -1.26 -9.26
N ALA A 102 4.57 -1.09 -9.29
CA ALA A 102 3.73 -1.53 -10.41
C ALA A 102 4.17 -0.88 -11.74
N ALA A 103 4.51 0.41 -11.73
CA ALA A 103 5.00 1.11 -12.91
C ALA A 103 6.43 0.66 -13.32
N ALA A 104 7.29 0.36 -12.35
CA ALA A 104 8.66 -0.08 -12.58
C ALA A 104 8.75 -1.53 -13.09
N GLY A 105 7.97 -2.44 -12.49
CA GLY A 105 7.82 -3.84 -12.94
C GLY A 105 6.87 -3.99 -14.14
N GLY A 106 6.03 -2.99 -14.40
CA GLY A 106 5.02 -2.94 -15.46
C GLY A 106 5.48 -2.35 -16.79
N SER A 107 6.76 -1.98 -16.92
CA SER A 107 7.37 -1.97 -18.25
C SER A 107 7.63 -3.41 -18.65
N ARG A 108 6.61 -3.98 -19.31
CA ARG A 108 6.69 -5.08 -20.28
C ARG A 108 8.12 -5.24 -20.79
N SER A 109 8.56 -6.49 -20.96
CA SER A 109 9.42 -6.91 -22.08
C SER A 109 9.54 -5.81 -23.14
N ARG A 110 10.50 -4.91 -22.95
CA ARG A 110 11.03 -4.09 -24.03
C ARG A 110 12.21 -4.92 -24.45
N SER A 111 11.92 -5.82 -25.38
CA SER A 111 12.91 -6.38 -26.28
C SER A 111 13.91 -5.28 -26.62
N ARG A 112 15.11 -5.42 -26.07
CA ARG A 112 16.32 -4.96 -26.72
C ARG A 112 16.95 -6.19 -27.34
#